data_AF-A0A889XPS9-F1
#
_entry.id   AF-A0A889XPS9-F1
#
_cell.length_a   1.000
_cell.length_b   1.000
_cell.length_c   1.000
_cell.angle_alpha   90.00
_cell.angle_beta   90.00
_cell.angle_gamma   90.00
#
_symmetry.space_group_name_H-M   'P 1'
#
loop_
_entity.id
_entity.type
_entity.pdbx_description
1 polymer ?
#
loop_
_entity_poly.entity_id
_entity_poly.type
_entity_poly.pdbx_seq_one_letter_code
_entity_poly.pdbx_strand_id
1 'polypeptide(L)'
;MERDGNGSRFCFYQKGEHIEYIIWLHSVLLKHGYCKENIPQIQSRVINGKLNYYCRFRTFTYSSFNWIYDDFYPMSPSGQKGKKVVPDWIEEYLSPRALAIWIMDDGGWIKDRGVKLSTNCFTLKEVKLLVSILGRKYNLSVAIHSAGVIDQYNIYFPKKNSPILIPLVLPHMHPYFLYKLNMVKPNIS
;
A
#
# COMPACT_ATOMS: atom_id res chain seq x y z
N MET A 1 6.79 -3.65 7.72
CA MET A 1 6.71 -3.82 9.19
C MET A 1 7.96 -4.55 9.65
N GLU A 2 8.51 -4.18 10.80
CA GLU A 2 9.73 -4.78 11.37
C GLU A 2 9.53 -5.11 12.86
N ARG A 3 10.17 -6.18 13.31
CA ARG A 3 10.31 -6.52 14.73
C ARG A 3 11.41 -5.67 15.36
N ASP A 4 11.17 -5.20 16.57
CA ASP A 4 12.08 -4.35 17.33
C ASP A 4 11.93 -4.68 18.83
N GLY A 5 12.91 -5.38 19.41
CA GLY A 5 12.79 -5.96 20.74
C GLY A 5 11.55 -6.87 20.87
N ASN A 6 10.73 -6.62 21.90
CA ASN A 6 9.52 -7.40 22.17
C ASN A 6 8.28 -6.95 21.39
N GLY A 7 8.40 -5.94 20.52
CA GLY A 7 7.28 -5.38 19.78
C GLY A 7 7.53 -5.30 18.27
N SER A 8 6.56 -4.74 17.57
CA SER A 8 6.60 -4.51 16.13
C SER A 8 6.27 -3.06 15.81
N ARG A 9 6.77 -2.57 14.67
CA ARG A 9 6.51 -1.21 14.18
C ARG A 9 6.34 -1.15 12.68
N PHE A 10 5.58 -0.16 12.21
CA PHE A 10 5.51 0.18 10.80
C PHE A 10 6.67 1.11 10.43
N CYS A 11 7.24 0.87 9.26
CA CYS A 11 8.31 1.69 8.68
C CYS A 11 7.83 2.16 7.32
N PHE A 12 7.71 3.47 7.16
CA PHE A 12 7.28 4.11 5.93
C PHE A 12 8.50 4.73 5.26
N TYR A 13 8.63 4.49 3.97
CA TYR A 13 9.74 4.96 3.15
C TYR A 13 9.21 5.38 1.79
N GLN A 14 9.61 6.56 1.34
CA GLN A 14 9.31 7.03 -0.01
C GLN A 14 10.51 7.77 -0.62
N LYS A 15 10.59 7.75 -1.96
CA LYS A 15 11.52 8.61 -2.69
C LYS A 15 11.12 10.07 -2.52
N GLY A 16 12.08 10.99 -2.71
CA GLY A 16 11.86 12.43 -2.54
C GLY A 16 10.68 12.99 -3.34
N GLU A 17 10.39 12.43 -4.52
CA GLU A 17 9.26 12.78 -5.39
C GLU A 17 7.87 12.57 -4.75
N HIS A 18 7.79 11.80 -3.67
CA HIS A 18 6.54 11.47 -2.97
C HIS A 18 6.54 11.99 -1.53
N ILE A 19 7.26 13.06 -1.24
CA ILE A 19 7.38 13.56 0.13
C ILE A 19 6.07 14.11 0.71
N GLU A 20 5.23 14.75 -0.10
CA GLU A 20 3.93 15.25 0.39
C GLU A 20 3.09 14.10 0.97
N TYR A 21 3.16 12.92 0.34
CA TYR A 21 2.47 11.72 0.81
C TYR A 21 2.98 11.25 2.17
N ILE A 22 4.31 11.16 2.32
CA ILE A 22 4.88 10.63 3.56
C ILE A 22 4.66 11.61 4.73
N ILE A 23 4.63 12.91 4.46
CA ILE A 23 4.26 13.95 5.43
C ILE A 23 2.78 13.83 5.80
N TRP A 24 1.88 13.64 4.82
CA TRP A 24 0.47 13.39 5.09
C TRP A 24 0.25 12.12 5.93
N LEU A 25 0.92 11.02 5.59
CA LEU A 25 0.80 9.78 6.36
C LEU A 25 1.35 9.93 7.78
N HIS A 26 2.43 10.69 7.94
CA HIS A 26 2.97 11.06 9.24
C HIS A 26 1.95 11.87 10.05
N SER A 27 1.30 12.89 9.48
CA SER A 27 0.32 13.70 10.19
C SER A 27 -0.92 12.89 10.61
N VAL A 28 -1.38 11.97 9.76
CA VAL A 28 -2.46 11.03 10.08
C VAL A 28 -2.09 10.16 11.28
N LEU A 29 -0.89 9.57 11.28
CA LEU A 29 -0.44 8.69 12.36
C LEU A 29 -0.09 9.45 13.65
N LEU A 30 0.44 10.67 13.53
CA LEU A 30 0.75 11.54 14.64
C LEU A 30 -0.52 11.94 15.38
N LYS A 31 -1.58 12.31 14.66
CA LYS A 31 -2.89 12.65 15.23
C LYS A 31 -3.48 11.53 16.09
N HIS A 32 -3.11 10.28 15.82
CA HIS A 32 -3.55 9.11 16.58
C HIS A 32 -2.50 8.61 17.60
N GLY A 33 -1.41 9.37 17.81
CA GLY A 33 -0.37 9.04 18.80
C GLY A 33 0.56 7.90 18.40
N TYR A 34 0.65 7.54 17.12
CA TYR A 34 1.44 6.39 16.68
C TYR A 34 2.90 6.69 16.35
N CYS A 35 3.32 7.94 16.22
CA CYS A 35 4.69 8.30 15.86
C CYS A 35 5.17 9.58 16.55
N LYS A 36 6.48 9.87 16.44
CA LYS A 36 7.11 11.07 16.99
C LYS A 36 6.62 12.34 16.27
N GLU A 37 6.53 13.43 17.02
CA GLU A 37 6.13 14.75 16.50
C GLU A 37 7.10 15.31 15.46
N ASN A 38 8.39 14.95 15.53
CA ASN A 38 9.40 15.43 14.59
C ASN A 38 9.01 15.10 13.15
N ILE A 39 8.87 16.15 12.34
CA ILE A 39 8.54 16.03 10.91
C ILE A 39 9.63 15.18 10.22
N PRO A 40 9.23 14.17 9.42
CA PRO A 40 10.16 13.33 8.67
C PRO A 40 11.07 14.16 7.76
N GLN A 41 12.38 14.09 8.00
CA GLN A 41 13.37 14.87 7.25
C GLN A 41 13.69 14.21 5.90
N ILE A 42 13.92 15.03 4.87
CA ILE A 42 14.52 14.56 3.62
C ILE A 42 15.95 14.16 3.91
N GLN A 43 16.30 12.95 3.48
CA GLN A 43 17.65 12.42 3.53
C GLN A 43 18.11 12.15 2.10
N SER A 44 19.42 12.15 1.87
CA SER A 44 20.01 11.80 0.58
C SER A 44 20.97 10.64 0.71
N ARG A 45 21.09 9.83 -0.34
CA ARG A 45 22.11 8.79 -0.47
C ARG A 45 22.59 8.66 -1.91
N VAL A 46 23.85 8.34 -2.10
CA VAL A 46 24.39 8.02 -3.43
C VAL A 46 24.16 6.54 -3.72
N ILE A 47 23.52 6.24 -4.85
CA ILE A 47 23.31 4.87 -5.34
C ILE A 47 23.77 4.84 -6.79
N ASN A 48 24.73 3.97 -7.12
CA ASN A 48 25.30 3.85 -8.46
C ASN A 48 25.74 5.21 -9.05
N GLY A 49 26.41 6.04 -8.25
CA GLY A 49 26.89 7.37 -8.64
C GLY A 49 25.82 8.46 -8.75
N LYS A 50 24.55 8.17 -8.48
CA LYS A 50 23.44 9.15 -8.53
C LYS A 50 22.98 9.54 -7.13
N LEU A 51 22.83 10.85 -6.90
CA LEU A 51 22.23 11.38 -5.68
C LEU A 51 20.72 11.09 -5.68
N ASN A 52 20.26 10.36 -4.67
CA ASN A 52 18.85 10.01 -4.50
C ASN A 52 18.33 10.60 -3.19
N TYR A 53 17.20 11.30 -3.25
CA TYR A 53 16.50 11.79 -2.08
C TYR A 53 15.44 10.80 -1.63
N TYR A 54 15.25 10.69 -0.32
CA TYR A 54 14.23 9.85 0.29
C TYR A 54 13.78 10.44 1.61
N CYS A 55 12.64 10.00 2.07
CA CYS A 55 12.13 10.33 3.39
C CYS A 55 11.62 9.05 4.04
N ARG A 56 11.77 8.96 5.36
CA ARG A 56 11.31 7.81 6.14
C ARG A 56 10.87 8.23 7.53
N PHE A 57 9.89 7.53 8.06
CA PHE A 57 9.56 7.57 9.49
C PHE A 57 9.01 6.23 9.95
N ARG A 58 8.86 6.09 11.25
CA ARG A 58 8.36 4.86 11.87
C ARG A 58 7.29 5.20 12.88
N THR A 59 6.40 4.24 13.11
CA THR A 59 5.59 4.26 14.33
C THR A 59 6.48 3.97 15.54
N PHE A 60 5.96 4.23 16.74
CA PHE A 60 6.50 3.60 17.94
C PHE A 60 6.38 2.08 17.83
N THR A 61 7.13 1.39 18.70
CA THR A 61 7.16 -0.06 18.79
C THR A 61 6.08 -0.52 19.78
N TYR A 62 5.16 -1.36 19.33
CA TYR A 62 4.06 -1.87 20.15
C TYR A 62 4.02 -3.40 20.12
N SER A 63 3.82 -4.03 21.28
CA SER A 63 3.53 -5.47 21.35
C SER A 63 2.16 -5.80 20.76
N SER A 64 1.19 -4.87 20.83
CA SER A 64 -0.13 -5.01 20.20
C SER A 64 -0.10 -5.05 18.67
N PHE A 65 1.04 -4.74 18.05
CA PHE A 65 1.26 -4.88 16.61
C PHE A 65 1.82 -6.25 16.22
N ASN A 66 2.19 -7.10 17.19
CA ASN A 66 2.84 -8.38 16.92
C ASN A 66 1.94 -9.32 16.11
N TRP A 67 0.66 -9.42 16.45
CA TRP A 67 -0.27 -10.30 15.71
C TRP A 67 -0.35 -9.91 14.22
N ILE A 68 -0.37 -8.62 13.90
CA ILE A 68 -0.36 -8.12 12.51
C ILE A 68 0.94 -8.58 11.83
N TYR A 69 2.08 -8.42 12.49
CA TYR A 69 3.37 -8.83 11.93
C TYR A 69 3.43 -10.34 11.70
N ASP A 70 3.06 -11.12 12.71
CA ASP A 70 3.22 -12.57 12.72
C ASP A 70 2.31 -13.21 11.65
N ASP A 71 1.09 -12.67 11.44
CA ASP A 71 0.18 -13.14 10.40
C ASP A 71 0.60 -12.73 8.98
N PHE A 72 1.18 -11.54 8.81
CA PHE A 72 1.71 -11.13 7.50
C PHE A 72 3.04 -11.81 7.17
N TYR A 73 3.82 -12.27 8.16
CA TYR A 73 5.15 -12.83 7.98
C TYR A 73 5.32 -14.12 8.81
N PRO A 74 4.58 -15.19 8.47
CA PRO A 74 4.63 -16.44 9.22
C PRO A 74 6.04 -17.04 9.20
N MET A 75 6.41 -17.71 10.29
CA MET A 75 7.73 -18.34 10.38
C MET A 75 7.84 -19.52 9.40
N SER A 76 9.00 -19.66 8.76
CA SER A 76 9.32 -20.85 7.97
C SER A 76 9.53 -22.06 8.88
N PRO A 77 9.44 -23.30 8.36
CA PRO A 77 9.79 -24.50 9.12
C PRO A 77 11.22 -24.47 9.69
N SER A 78 12.12 -23.73 9.06
CA SER A 78 13.51 -23.51 9.50
C SER A 78 13.67 -22.43 10.57
N GLY A 79 12.57 -21.87 11.10
CA GLY A 79 12.61 -20.82 12.13
C GLY A 79 13.07 -19.46 11.62
N GLN A 80 13.01 -19.21 10.31
CA GLN A 80 13.32 -17.92 9.71
C GLN A 80 12.04 -17.14 9.40
N LYS A 81 12.15 -15.81 9.32
CA LYS A 81 11.04 -14.97 8.88
C LYS A 81 10.59 -15.40 7.48
N GLY A 82 9.33 -15.79 7.32
CA GLY A 82 8.78 -16.16 6.03
C GLY A 82 8.54 -14.98 5.10
N LYS A 83 8.18 -15.31 3.87
CA LYS A 83 7.73 -14.35 2.87
C LYS A 83 6.43 -13.70 3.32
N LYS A 84 6.19 -12.45 2.92
CA LYS A 84 4.92 -11.76 3.19
C LYS A 84 3.76 -12.55 2.58
N VAL A 85 2.71 -12.79 3.35
CA VAL A 85 1.47 -13.45 2.91
C VAL A 85 0.25 -12.54 3.04
N VAL A 86 -0.90 -12.96 2.50
CA VAL A 86 -2.20 -12.31 2.75
C VAL A 86 -2.91 -13.04 3.89
N PRO A 87 -3.13 -12.40 5.06
CA PRO A 87 -3.85 -13.02 6.18
C PRO A 87 -5.33 -13.28 5.88
N ASP A 88 -5.92 -14.28 6.54
CA ASP A 88 -7.33 -14.64 6.35
C ASP A 88 -8.31 -13.54 6.80
N TRP A 89 -7.93 -12.75 7.80
CA TRP A 89 -8.71 -11.62 8.32
C TRP A 89 -8.67 -10.37 7.42
N ILE A 90 -7.92 -10.38 6.30
CA ILE A 90 -7.70 -9.18 5.49
C ILE A 90 -9.00 -8.54 4.99
N GLU A 91 -10.05 -9.35 4.78
CA GLU A 91 -11.37 -8.87 4.34
C GLU A 91 -12.01 -7.88 5.30
N GLU A 92 -11.86 -8.13 6.60
CA GLU A 92 -12.41 -7.30 7.68
C GLU A 92 -11.80 -5.90 7.62
N TYR A 93 -10.48 -5.82 7.39
CA TYR A 93 -9.71 -4.57 7.44
C TYR A 93 -9.53 -3.89 6.07
N LEU A 94 -9.87 -4.56 4.96
CA LEU A 94 -9.85 -3.96 3.62
C LEU A 94 -11.05 -3.03 3.43
N SER A 95 -11.09 -1.90 4.13
CA SER A 95 -12.08 -0.82 4.03
C SER A 95 -11.89 0.05 2.77
N PRO A 96 -12.83 0.95 2.41
CA PRO A 96 -12.63 1.89 1.31
C PRO A 96 -11.37 2.75 1.47
N ARG A 97 -11.07 3.16 2.72
CA ARG A 97 -9.82 3.86 3.06
C ARG A 97 -8.58 2.99 2.85
N ALA A 98 -8.64 1.71 3.25
CA ALA A 98 -7.53 0.78 3.04
C ALA A 98 -7.29 0.54 1.54
N LEU A 99 -8.35 0.39 0.74
CA LEU A 99 -8.26 0.27 -0.71
C LEU A 99 -7.68 1.55 -1.35
N ALA A 100 -8.08 2.73 -0.87
CA ALA A 100 -7.51 4.00 -1.34
C ALA A 100 -6.00 4.09 -1.07
N ILE A 101 -5.57 3.75 0.14
CA ILE A 101 -4.13 3.72 0.51
C ILE A 101 -3.38 2.69 -0.34
N TRP A 102 -3.97 1.51 -0.56
CA TRP A 102 -3.36 0.49 -1.41
C TRP A 102 -3.20 0.95 -2.86
N ILE A 103 -4.16 1.69 -3.42
CA ILE A 103 -4.01 2.33 -4.74
C ILE A 103 -2.95 3.43 -4.70
N MET A 104 -2.87 4.23 -3.64
CA MET A 104 -1.83 5.26 -3.50
C MET A 104 -0.42 4.65 -3.46
N ASP A 105 -0.23 3.52 -2.80
CA ASP A 105 1.06 2.83 -2.71
C ASP A 105 1.38 2.05 -4.00
N ASP A 106 0.54 1.08 -4.35
CA ASP A 106 0.85 0.08 -5.38
C ASP A 106 0.04 0.24 -6.68
N GLY A 107 -0.82 1.26 -6.74
CA GLY A 107 -1.69 1.50 -7.89
C GLY A 107 -1.02 2.20 -9.06
N GLY A 108 -1.59 2.05 -10.24
CA GLY A 108 -1.23 2.82 -11.43
C GLY A 108 -2.36 2.86 -12.45
N TRP A 109 -2.53 4.01 -13.10
CA TRP A 109 -3.45 4.11 -14.23
C TRP A 109 -2.83 3.50 -15.48
N ILE A 110 -3.60 2.70 -16.21
CA ILE A 110 -3.27 2.26 -17.56
C ILE A 110 -4.24 2.96 -18.51
N LYS A 111 -3.68 3.75 -19.43
CA LYS A 111 -4.42 4.54 -20.43
C LYS A 111 -5.47 3.66 -21.14
N ASP A 112 -6.71 4.14 -21.14
CA ASP A 112 -7.91 3.51 -21.74
C ASP A 112 -8.27 2.12 -21.22
N ARG A 113 -7.60 1.66 -20.18
CA ARG A 113 -7.70 0.29 -19.67
C ARG A 113 -8.29 0.26 -18.26
N GLY A 114 -7.77 1.08 -17.34
CA GLY A 114 -8.26 1.16 -15.97
C GLY A 114 -7.13 1.27 -14.95
N VAL A 115 -7.35 0.75 -13.74
CA VAL A 115 -6.38 0.80 -12.65
C VAL A 115 -5.71 -0.56 -12.47
N LYS A 116 -4.39 -0.61 -12.34
CA LYS A 116 -3.65 -1.80 -11.88
C LYS A 116 -3.20 -1.63 -10.44
N LEU A 117 -3.11 -2.72 -9.70
CA LEU A 117 -2.36 -2.83 -8.45
C LEU A 117 -1.21 -3.81 -8.65
N SER A 118 -0.01 -3.39 -8.28
CA SER A 118 1.18 -4.23 -8.29
C SER A 118 1.17 -5.18 -7.09
N THR A 119 0.80 -6.44 -7.32
CA THR A 119 0.68 -7.49 -6.30
C THR A 119 1.70 -8.61 -6.49
N ASN A 120 2.81 -8.30 -7.14
CA ASN A 120 3.83 -9.27 -7.55
C ASN A 120 4.57 -9.95 -6.40
N CYS A 121 4.41 -9.46 -5.17
CA CYS A 121 4.94 -10.11 -3.98
C CYS A 121 4.07 -11.30 -3.52
N PHE A 122 2.81 -11.39 -3.95
CA PHE A 122 1.87 -12.43 -3.53
C PHE A 122 1.77 -13.57 -4.54
N THR A 123 1.45 -14.76 -4.05
CA THR A 123 1.14 -15.95 -4.83
C THR A 123 -0.19 -15.82 -5.56
N LEU A 124 -0.43 -16.65 -6.58
CA LEU A 124 -1.71 -16.66 -7.29
C LEU A 124 -2.90 -16.95 -6.36
N LYS A 125 -2.73 -17.81 -5.36
CA LYS A 125 -3.78 -18.15 -4.39
C LYS A 125 -4.19 -16.91 -3.58
N GLU A 126 -3.22 -16.16 -3.10
CA GLU A 126 -3.44 -14.93 -2.33
C GLU A 126 -4.06 -13.83 -3.18
N VAL A 127 -3.61 -13.67 -4.43
CA VAL A 127 -4.20 -12.71 -5.37
C VAL A 127 -5.65 -13.09 -5.71
N LYS A 128 -5.97 -14.37 -5.87
CA LYS A 128 -7.35 -14.87 -6.03
C LYS A 128 -8.23 -14.57 -4.81
N LEU A 129 -7.69 -14.71 -3.59
CA LEU A 129 -8.39 -14.32 -2.37
C LEU A 129 -8.73 -12.83 -2.37
N LEU A 130 -7.74 -11.97 -2.64
CA LEU A 130 -7.93 -10.52 -2.73
C LEU A 130 -8.98 -10.14 -3.78
N VAL A 131 -8.94 -10.77 -4.96
CA VAL A 131 -9.93 -10.59 -6.03
C VAL A 131 -11.34 -10.98 -5.58
N SER A 132 -11.49 -12.12 -4.91
CA SER A 132 -12.78 -12.57 -4.36
C SER A 132 -13.35 -11.57 -3.36
N ILE A 133 -12.50 -11.05 -2.46
CA ILE A 133 -12.89 -10.03 -1.46
C ILE A 133 -13.35 -8.74 -2.15
N LEU A 134 -12.61 -8.24 -3.14
CA LEU A 134 -12.98 -7.04 -3.89
C LEU A 134 -14.32 -7.21 -4.62
N GLY A 135 -14.58 -8.39 -5.18
CA GLY A 135 -15.86 -8.73 -5.80
C GLY A 135 -17.01 -8.74 -4.79
N ARG A 136 -16.86 -9.46 -3.67
CA ARG A 136 -17.92 -9.61 -2.65
C ARG A 136 -18.21 -8.31 -1.89
N LYS A 137 -17.18 -7.56 -1.50
CA LYS A 137 -17.30 -6.38 -0.64
C LYS A 137 -17.72 -5.12 -1.40
N TYR A 138 -17.31 -4.99 -2.65
CA TYR A 138 -17.44 -3.74 -3.41
C TYR A 138 -18.08 -3.90 -4.78
N ASN A 139 -18.52 -5.11 -5.15
CA ASN A 139 -19.07 -5.41 -6.47
C ASN A 139 -18.11 -5.00 -7.61
N LEU A 140 -16.80 -5.17 -7.38
CA LEU A 140 -15.75 -4.84 -8.36
C LEU A 140 -15.37 -6.09 -9.15
N SER A 141 -15.64 -6.07 -10.46
CA SER A 141 -15.20 -7.12 -11.38
C SER A 141 -13.73 -6.91 -11.74
N VAL A 142 -12.82 -7.56 -11.00
CA VAL A 142 -11.36 -7.44 -11.15
C VAL A 142 -10.76 -8.65 -11.87
N ALA A 143 -9.73 -8.41 -12.67
CA ALA A 143 -8.97 -9.44 -13.38
C ALA A 143 -7.59 -9.63 -12.76
N ILE A 144 -6.99 -10.81 -12.99
CA ILE A 144 -5.60 -11.12 -12.61
C ILE A 144 -4.78 -11.19 -13.89
N HIS A 145 -3.74 -10.37 -14.00
CA HIS A 145 -2.82 -10.37 -15.13
C HIS A 145 -1.42 -10.80 -14.70
N SER A 146 -0.65 -11.39 -15.62
CA SER A 146 0.79 -11.57 -15.42
C SER A 146 1.49 -10.21 -15.28
N ALA A 147 2.48 -10.14 -14.40
CA ALA A 147 3.34 -8.96 -14.24
C ALA A 147 4.56 -8.98 -15.19
N GLY A 148 4.62 -9.94 -16.12
CA GLY A 148 5.73 -10.09 -17.08
C GLY A 148 6.88 -10.97 -16.56
N VAL A 149 6.76 -11.47 -15.33
CA VAL A 149 7.70 -12.44 -14.72
C VAL A 149 6.89 -13.64 -14.23
N ILE A 150 7.50 -14.82 -14.30
CA ILE A 150 6.88 -16.05 -13.81
C ILE A 150 6.48 -15.88 -12.33
N ASP A 151 5.29 -16.36 -11.99
CA ASP A 151 4.71 -16.29 -10.64
C ASP A 151 4.58 -14.88 -10.04
N GLN A 152 4.50 -13.86 -10.89
CA GLN A 152 4.18 -12.50 -10.49
C GLN A 152 2.88 -12.03 -11.14
N TYR A 153 1.98 -11.51 -10.32
CA TYR A 153 0.62 -11.19 -10.71
C TYR A 153 0.25 -9.76 -10.33
N ASN A 154 -0.57 -9.12 -11.16
CA ASN A 154 -1.20 -7.83 -10.89
C ASN A 154 -2.72 -8.01 -10.78
N ILE A 155 -3.34 -7.28 -9.87
CA ILE A 155 -4.79 -7.08 -9.88
C ILE A 155 -5.11 -5.93 -10.83
N TYR A 156 -6.12 -6.11 -11.66
CA TYR A 156 -6.55 -5.13 -12.65
C TYR A 156 -8.03 -4.83 -12.51
N PHE A 157 -8.34 -3.55 -12.31
CA PHE A 157 -9.69 -2.99 -12.32
C PHE A 157 -9.94 -2.45 -13.74
N PRO A 158 -10.73 -3.15 -14.57
CA PRO A 158 -11.04 -2.64 -15.90
C PRO A 158 -11.83 -1.33 -15.80
N LYS A 159 -11.74 -0.47 -16.82
CA LYS A 159 -12.36 0.86 -16.86
C LYS A 159 -13.87 0.84 -16.55
N LYS A 160 -14.57 -0.27 -16.84
CA LYS A 160 -15.97 -0.47 -16.46
C LYS A 160 -16.23 -0.37 -14.95
N ASN A 161 -15.21 -0.59 -14.13
CA ASN A 161 -15.29 -0.45 -12.68
C ASN A 161 -15.17 1.00 -12.20
N SER A 162 -14.73 1.95 -13.04
CA SER A 162 -14.52 3.34 -12.63
C SER A 162 -15.74 3.99 -11.94
N PRO A 163 -17.00 3.78 -12.39
CA PRO A 163 -18.18 4.32 -11.70
C PRO A 163 -18.37 3.82 -10.26
N ILE A 164 -17.81 2.66 -9.92
CA ILE A 164 -17.87 2.08 -8.57
C ILE A 164 -16.59 2.42 -7.79
N LEU A 165 -15.43 2.19 -8.40
CA LEU A 165 -14.12 2.31 -7.77
C LEU A 165 -13.81 3.76 -7.38
N ILE A 166 -14.03 4.73 -8.26
CA ILE A 166 -13.62 6.12 -8.02
C ILE A 166 -14.39 6.72 -6.85
N PRO A 167 -15.74 6.71 -6.81
CA PRO A 167 -16.47 7.26 -5.65
C PRO A 167 -16.14 6.57 -4.34
N LEU A 168 -15.81 5.28 -4.38
CA LEU A 168 -15.44 4.48 -3.21
C LEU A 168 -14.14 4.95 -2.56
N VAL A 169 -13.12 5.27 -3.37
CA VAL A 169 -11.76 5.55 -2.86
C VAL A 169 -11.41 7.04 -2.84
N LEU A 170 -12.01 7.84 -3.72
CA LEU A 170 -11.70 9.26 -3.88
C LEU A 170 -11.78 10.07 -2.57
N PRO A 171 -12.77 9.88 -1.67
CA PRO A 171 -12.84 10.60 -0.40
C PRO A 171 -11.67 10.32 0.57
N HIS A 172 -10.86 9.31 0.28
CA HIS A 172 -9.75 8.86 1.13
C HIS A 172 -8.38 9.00 0.45
N MET A 173 -8.33 9.50 -0.79
CA MET A 173 -7.08 9.68 -1.51
C MET A 173 -6.47 11.05 -1.26
N HIS A 174 -5.16 11.09 -1.11
CA HIS A 174 -4.40 12.33 -1.10
C HIS A 174 -4.40 12.95 -2.51
N PRO A 175 -4.62 14.27 -2.67
CA PRO A 175 -4.73 14.93 -3.98
C PRO A 175 -3.57 14.65 -4.93
N TYR A 176 -2.36 14.50 -4.39
CA TYR A 176 -1.16 14.16 -5.16
C TYR A 176 -1.32 12.87 -6.00
N PHE A 177 -2.08 11.87 -5.55
CA PHE A 177 -2.22 10.57 -6.23
C PHE A 177 -3.45 10.44 -7.13
N LEU A 178 -4.21 11.52 -7.34
CA LEU A 178 -5.40 11.46 -8.19
C LEU A 178 -5.07 11.08 -9.65
N TYR A 179 -3.83 11.31 -10.10
CA TYR A 179 -3.35 10.81 -11.39
C TYR A 179 -3.39 9.28 -11.51
N LYS A 180 -3.34 8.53 -10.39
CA LYS A 180 -3.50 7.07 -10.37
C LYS A 180 -4.93 6.61 -10.72
N LEU A 181 -5.88 7.54 -10.71
CA LEU A 181 -7.26 7.34 -11.19
C LEU A 181 -7.55 8.07 -12.51
N ASN A 182 -6.52 8.63 -13.19
CA ASN A 182 -6.68 9.48 -14.36
C ASN A 182 -7.57 10.71 -14.10
N MET A 183 -7.48 11.25 -12.90
CA MET A 183 -8.09 12.52 -12.54
C MET A 183 -7.04 13.62 -12.57
N VAL A 184 -7.43 14.79 -13.07
CA VAL A 184 -6.57 15.98 -13.06
C VAL A 184 -6.41 16.42 -11.60
N LYS A 185 -5.19 16.85 -11.23
CA LYS A 185 -5.00 17.52 -9.93
C LYS A 185 -5.98 18.70 -9.88
N PRO A 186 -6.79 18.87 -8.81
CA PRO A 186 -7.45 20.16 -8.63
C PRO A 186 -6.34 21.22 -8.58
N ASN A 187 -6.49 22.28 -9.37
CA ASN A 187 -5.63 23.46 -9.22
C ASN A 187 -5.86 23.97 -7.81
N ILE A 188 -4.90 23.74 -6.92
CA ILE A 188 -4.93 24.32 -5.58
C ILE A 188 -4.49 25.77 -5.78
N SER A 189 -5.47 26.68 -5.72
CA SER A 189 -5.27 28.13 -5.60
C SER A 189 -4.67 28.48 -4.25
#